data_AF-A0A5Q4GNY6-F1
#
_entry.id   AF-A0A5Q4GNY6-F1
#
_cell.length_a   1.000
_cell.length_b   1.000
_cell.length_c   1.000
_cell.angle_alpha   90.00
_cell.angle_beta   90.00
_cell.angle_gamma   90.00
#
_symmetry.space_group_name_H-M   'P 1'
#
loop_
_entity.id
_entity.type
_entity.pdbx_description
1 polymer ?
#
loop_
_entity_poly.entity_id
_entity_poly.type
_entity_poly.pdbx_seq_one_letter_code
_entity_poly.pdbx_strand_id
1 'polypeptide(L)'
;MKAFAALFDRLDRTTATNAKLTALVEYFRSARPADAAWAVSFLTGKRLKRLVNTRELREWTALATALPAWLIEDSYEQVGDLAETMHLLLPPGGGDAATPGLAELVETRIQPLK
;
A
#
# COMPACT_ATOMS: atom_id res chain seq x y z
N MET A 1 -8.48 -3.22 -4.14
CA MET A 1 -7.15 -3.02 -3.55
C MET A 1 -6.27 -4.28 -3.59
N LYS A 2 -6.72 -5.46 -3.12
CA LYS A 2 -5.92 -6.71 -3.14
C LYS A 2 -5.32 -7.05 -4.52
N ALA A 3 -6.12 -6.93 -5.60
CA ALA A 3 -5.64 -7.18 -6.96
C ALA A 3 -4.53 -6.21 -7.42
N PHE A 4 -4.61 -4.94 -7.01
CA PHE A 4 -3.57 -3.94 -7.35
C PHE A 4 -2.29 -4.19 -6.56
N ALA A 5 -2.38 -4.54 -5.27
CA ALA A 5 -1.23 -4.93 -4.48
C ALA A 5 -0.52 -6.16 -5.08
N ALA A 6 -1.30 -7.17 -5.52
CA ALA A 6 -0.75 -8.34 -6.20
C ALA A 6 -0.08 -7.99 -7.55
N LEU A 7 -0.63 -7.03 -8.31
CA LEU A 7 0.06 -6.51 -9.48
C LEU A 7 1.41 -5.88 -9.10
N PHE A 8 1.43 -5.02 -8.09
CA PHE A 8 2.64 -4.31 -7.68
C PHE A 8 3.74 -5.30 -7.24
N ASP A 9 3.39 -6.29 -6.42
CA ASP A 9 4.30 -7.36 -6.00
C ASP A 9 4.88 -8.14 -7.20
N ARG A 10 4.04 -8.49 -8.18
CA ARG A 10 4.50 -9.15 -9.42
C ARG A 10 5.44 -8.29 -10.25
N LEU A 11 5.21 -6.98 -10.29
CA LEU A 11 6.06 -6.05 -11.04
C LEU A 11 7.41 -5.84 -10.37
N ASP A 12 7.45 -5.84 -9.04
CA ASP A 12 8.65 -5.62 -8.23
C ASP A 12 9.57 -6.86 -8.24
N ARG A 13 8.99 -8.06 -8.20
CA ARG A 13 9.71 -9.34 -8.21
C ARG A 13 10.37 -9.72 -9.54
N THR A 14 10.27 -8.89 -10.57
CA THR A 14 10.82 -9.22 -11.89
C THR A 14 11.51 -8.04 -12.57
N THR A 15 12.58 -8.33 -13.28
CA THR A 15 13.27 -7.37 -14.17
C THR A 15 12.90 -7.58 -15.64
N ALA A 16 12.25 -8.70 -15.99
CA ALA A 16 11.96 -9.06 -17.38
C ALA A 16 10.78 -8.24 -17.93
N THR A 17 11.01 -7.51 -19.02
CA THR A 17 10.00 -6.66 -19.68
C THR A 17 8.73 -7.42 -20.06
N ASN A 18 8.87 -8.62 -20.64
CA ASN A 18 7.73 -9.43 -21.04
C ASN A 18 6.91 -9.91 -19.83
N ALA A 19 7.56 -10.26 -18.72
CA ALA A 19 6.85 -10.64 -17.50
C ALA A 19 6.04 -9.47 -16.92
N LYS A 20 6.61 -8.24 -16.93
CA LYS A 20 5.89 -7.03 -16.55
C LYS A 20 4.69 -6.76 -17.45
N LEU A 21 4.89 -6.90 -18.78
CA LEU A 21 3.81 -6.72 -19.76
C LEU A 21 2.66 -7.71 -19.50
N THR A 22 2.98 -8.99 -19.30
CA THR A 22 1.98 -10.02 -18.98
C THR A 22 1.19 -9.68 -17.71
N ALA A 23 1.88 -9.27 -16.63
CA ALA A 23 1.21 -8.89 -15.38
C ALA A 23 0.26 -7.70 -15.56
N LEU A 24 0.70 -6.68 -16.30
CA LEU A 24 -0.13 -5.51 -16.62
C LEU A 24 -1.37 -5.90 -17.42
N VAL A 25 -1.20 -6.69 -18.50
CA VAL A 25 -2.31 -7.13 -19.35
C VAL A 25 -3.34 -7.93 -18.56
N GLU A 26 -2.89 -8.87 -17.73
CA GLU A 26 -3.78 -9.68 -16.88
C GLU A 26 -4.57 -8.83 -15.88
N TYR A 27 -3.92 -7.87 -15.24
CA TYR A 27 -4.58 -6.94 -14.33
C TYR A 27 -5.63 -6.09 -15.08
N PHE A 28 -5.26 -5.46 -16.19
CA PHE A 28 -6.16 -4.56 -16.92
C PHE A 28 -7.33 -5.26 -17.60
N ARG A 29 -7.22 -6.56 -17.92
CA ARG A 29 -8.33 -7.37 -18.45
C ARG A 29 -9.41 -7.65 -17.41
N SER A 30 -9.04 -7.72 -16.14
CA SER A 30 -9.95 -8.12 -15.04
C SER A 30 -10.36 -6.96 -14.13
N ALA A 31 -9.58 -5.87 -14.12
CA ALA A 31 -9.85 -4.70 -13.30
C ALA A 31 -11.10 -3.95 -13.77
N ARG A 32 -11.88 -3.44 -12.82
CA ARG A 32 -12.97 -2.50 -13.11
C ARG A 32 -12.38 -1.22 -13.73
N PRO A 33 -13.08 -0.53 -14.65
CA PRO A 33 -12.55 0.64 -15.34
C PRO A 33 -12.00 1.73 -14.40
N ALA A 34 -12.68 1.99 -13.27
CA ALA A 34 -12.22 2.97 -12.28
C ALA A 34 -10.91 2.53 -11.58
N ASP A 35 -10.79 1.25 -11.22
CA ASP A 35 -9.58 0.70 -10.61
C ASP A 35 -8.41 0.70 -11.61
N ALA A 36 -8.69 0.44 -12.88
CA ALA A 36 -7.71 0.51 -13.96
C ALA A 36 -7.18 1.94 -14.18
N ALA A 37 -8.07 2.94 -14.21
CA ALA A 37 -7.68 4.35 -14.35
C ALA A 37 -6.75 4.81 -13.21
N TRP A 38 -7.08 4.45 -11.97
CA TRP A 38 -6.22 4.74 -10.81
C TRP A 38 -4.89 4.00 -10.86
N ALA A 39 -4.89 2.73 -11.28
CA ALA A 39 -3.65 1.97 -11.42
C ALA A 39 -2.70 2.62 -12.46
N VAL A 40 -3.21 3.02 -13.62
CA VAL A 40 -2.42 3.75 -14.63
C VAL A 40 -1.87 5.05 -14.04
N SER A 41 -2.69 5.81 -13.33
CA SER A 41 -2.26 7.05 -12.66
C SER A 41 -1.07 6.81 -11.74
N PHE A 42 -1.12 5.80 -10.87
CA PHE A 42 -0.01 5.50 -9.97
C PHE A 42 1.23 4.95 -10.68
N LEU A 43 1.05 4.02 -11.64
CA LEU A 43 2.15 3.41 -12.37
C LEU A 43 2.90 4.41 -13.28
N THR A 44 2.23 5.48 -13.71
CA THR A 44 2.85 6.59 -14.46
C THR A 44 3.47 7.67 -13.56
N GLY A 45 3.54 7.42 -12.24
CA GLY A 45 4.23 8.28 -11.28
C GLY A 45 3.37 9.39 -10.67
N LYS A 46 2.06 9.46 -10.94
CA LYS A 46 1.20 10.41 -10.21
C LYS A 46 1.09 9.97 -8.75
N ARG A 47 1.31 10.91 -7.84
CA ARG A 47 1.20 10.70 -6.40
C ARG A 47 0.06 11.52 -5.83
N LEU A 48 -0.60 10.97 -4.82
CA LEU A 48 -1.49 11.76 -3.98
C LEU A 48 -0.65 12.67 -3.07
N LYS A 49 -1.20 13.83 -2.69
CA LYS A 49 -0.56 14.72 -1.71
C LYS A 49 -0.31 13.94 -0.42
N ARG A 50 0.87 14.11 0.19
CA ARG A 50 1.18 13.48 1.47
C ARG A 50 0.23 14.03 2.55
N LEU A 51 -0.59 13.16 3.11
CA LEU A 51 -1.62 13.50 4.10
C LEU A 51 -1.11 13.40 5.54
N VAL A 52 -0.20 12.44 5.77
CA VAL A 52 0.34 12.12 7.10
C VAL A 52 1.87 12.17 7.06
N ASN A 53 2.47 12.64 8.13
CA ASN A 53 3.92 12.66 8.25
C ASN A 53 4.43 11.36 8.90
N THR A 54 5.74 11.11 8.79
CA THR A 54 6.37 9.87 9.29
C THR A 54 6.36 9.76 10.81
N ARG A 55 6.33 10.88 11.54
CA ARG A 55 6.23 10.90 13.01
C ARG A 55 4.88 10.35 13.45
N GLU A 56 3.79 10.82 12.84
CA GLU A 56 2.43 10.33 13.13
C GLU A 56 2.31 8.82 12.90
N LEU A 57 2.88 8.32 11.80
CA LEU A 57 2.86 6.89 11.50
C LEU A 57 3.57 6.06 12.58
N ARG A 58 4.72 6.52 13.08
CA ARG A 58 5.46 5.86 14.17
C ARG A 58 4.66 5.87 15.47
N GLU A 59 4.08 7.03 15.81
CA GLU A 59 3.24 7.20 17.00
C GLU A 59 2.01 6.29 16.96
N TRP A 60 1.31 6.22 15.83
CA TRP A 60 0.16 5.34 15.68
C TRP A 60 0.54 3.86 15.69
N THR A 61 1.71 3.50 15.17
CA THR A 61 2.22 2.12 15.25
C THR A 61 2.51 1.72 16.69
N ALA A 62 3.17 2.58 17.46
CA ALA A 62 3.39 2.36 18.90
C ALA A 62 2.05 2.19 19.64
N LEU A 63 1.07 3.05 19.35
CA LEU A 63 -0.27 2.97 19.95
C LEU A 63 -1.01 1.67 19.57
N ALA A 64 -0.98 1.27 18.30
CA ALA A 64 -1.70 0.09 17.81
C ALA A 64 -1.09 -1.24 18.29
N THR A 65 0.21 -1.26 18.58
CA THR A 65 0.97 -2.45 18.99
C THR A 65 1.22 -2.51 20.50
N ALA A 66 0.94 -1.42 21.22
CA ALA A 66 1.32 -1.21 22.61
C ALA A 66 2.84 -1.36 22.87
N LEU A 67 3.66 -1.14 21.84
CA LEU A 67 5.12 -1.16 21.95
C LEU A 67 5.64 0.24 22.29
N PRO A 68 6.73 0.33 23.07
CA PRO A 68 7.35 1.63 23.35
C PRO A 68 7.99 2.20 22.09
N ALA A 69 7.98 3.54 21.96
CA ALA A 69 8.49 4.23 20.77
C ALA A 69 9.93 3.85 20.40
N TRP A 70 10.80 3.65 21.40
CA TRP A 70 12.19 3.26 21.15
C TRP A 70 12.32 1.92 20.40
N LEU A 71 11.38 0.99 20.62
CA LEU A 71 11.40 -0.32 19.95
C LEU A 71 10.90 -0.22 18.51
N ILE A 72 10.01 0.73 18.21
CA ILE A 72 9.61 1.05 16.84
C ILE A 72 10.79 1.63 16.06
N GLU A 73 11.56 2.53 16.69
CA GLU A 73 12.77 3.09 16.08
C GLU A 73 13.85 2.04 15.84
N ASP A 74 14.15 1.21 16.84
CA ASP A 74 15.14 0.14 16.72
C ASP A 74 14.75 -0.87 15.63
N SER A 75 13.47 -1.24 15.56
CA SER A 75 12.95 -2.11 14.49
C SER A 75 13.10 -1.45 13.11
N TYR A 76 12.80 -0.16 13.00
CA TYR A 76 12.96 0.59 11.77
C TYR A 76 14.42 0.69 11.33
N GLU A 77 15.37 0.87 12.25
CA GLU A 77 16.80 0.90 11.94
C GLU A 77 17.30 -0.44 11.35
N GLN A 78 16.73 -1.57 11.79
CA GLN A 78 17.06 -2.89 11.24
C GLN A 78 16.41 -3.15 9.87
N VAL A 79 15.16 -2.70 9.66
CA VAL A 79 14.40 -2.97 8.43
C VAL A 79 14.72 -1.97 7.31
N GLY A 80 14.95 -0.70 7.65
CA GLY A 80 15.26 0.37 6.70
C GLY A 80 14.08 0.95 5.92
N ASP A 81 12.87 0.39 6.07
CA ASP A 81 11.63 0.87 5.44
C ASP A 81 10.49 0.95 6.47
N LEU A 82 9.85 2.13 6.56
CA LEU A 82 8.80 2.37 7.55
C LEU A 82 7.52 1.59 7.24
N ALA A 83 7.16 1.45 5.96
CA ALA A 83 5.96 0.71 5.59
C ALA A 83 6.12 -0.78 5.90
N GLU A 84 7.29 -1.35 5.63
CA GLU A 84 7.62 -2.74 5.98
C GLU A 84 7.69 -2.93 7.50
N THR A 85 8.32 -2.00 8.22
CA THR A 85 8.36 -2.02 9.69
C THR A 85 6.94 -2.05 10.27
N MET A 86 6.05 -1.18 9.78
CA MET A 86 4.65 -1.16 10.19
C MET A 86 3.93 -2.47 9.83
N HIS A 87 4.19 -3.02 8.63
CA HIS A 87 3.58 -4.27 8.19
C HIS A 87 3.92 -5.45 9.10
N LEU A 88 5.18 -5.52 9.57
CA LEU A 88 5.66 -6.57 10.46
C LEU A 88 5.19 -6.42 11.90
N LEU A 89 5.04 -5.19 12.39
CA LEU A 89 4.69 -4.91 13.79
C LEU A 89 3.18 -4.86 14.04
N LEU A 90 2.39 -4.34 13.09
CA LEU A 90 0.96 -4.18 13.28
C LEU A 90 0.27 -5.55 13.45
N PRO A 91 -0.68 -5.68 14.39
CA PRO A 91 -1.45 -6.90 14.52
C PRO A 91 -2.21 -7.20 13.23
N PRO A 92 -2.49 -8.48 12.92
CA PRO A 92 -3.31 -8.83 11.77
C PRO A 92 -4.65 -8.11 11.86
N GLY A 93 -5.08 -7.54 10.73
CA GLY A 93 -6.34 -6.78 10.68
C GLY A 93 -7.53 -7.63 11.14
N GLY A 94 -8.36 -7.05 12.02
CA GLY A 94 -9.56 -7.71 12.52
C GLY A 94 -10.65 -7.82 11.45
N GLY A 95 -10.90 -9.04 10.96
CA GLY A 95 -12.15 -9.43 10.29
C GLY A 95 -12.10 -9.57 8.76
N ASP A 96 -12.96 -10.47 8.28
CA ASP A 96 -13.25 -10.84 6.87
C ASP A 96 -13.88 -9.72 6.03
N ALA A 97 -13.73 -8.46 6.42
CA ALA A 97 -14.30 -7.34 5.69
C ALA A 97 -13.75 -7.31 4.26
N ALA A 98 -14.65 -7.37 3.29
CA ALA A 98 -14.29 -7.30 1.87
C ALA A 98 -13.45 -6.05 1.63
N THR A 99 -12.21 -6.24 1.18
CA THR A 99 -11.30 -5.13 0.91
C THR A 99 -11.82 -4.36 -0.30
N PRO A 100 -12.09 -3.05 -0.20
CA PRO A 100 -12.66 -2.28 -1.30
C PRO A 100 -11.73 -2.24 -2.52
N GLY A 101 -12.29 -1.79 -3.64
CA GLY A 101 -11.54 -1.50 -4.86
C GLY A 101 -10.43 -0.47 -4.65
N LEU A 102 -9.51 -0.37 -5.61
CA LEU A 102 -8.48 0.68 -5.57
C LEU A 102 -9.13 2.07 -5.66
N ALA A 103 -10.03 2.27 -6.62
CA ALA A 103 -10.72 3.53 -6.84
C ALA A 103 -11.54 3.94 -5.62
N GLU A 104 -12.34 3.00 -5.12
CA GLU A 104 -13.17 3.19 -3.94
C GLU A 104 -12.33 3.55 -2.71
N LEU A 105 -11.21 2.85 -2.47
CA LEU A 105 -10.32 3.18 -1.36
C LEU A 105 -9.78 4.61 -1.50
N VAL A 106 -9.29 4.98 -2.68
CA VAL A 106 -8.71 6.30 -2.94
C VAL A 106 -9.76 7.40 -2.77
N GLU A 107 -10.92 7.24 -3.38
CA GLU A 107 -11.96 8.27 -3.45
C GLU A 107 -12.72 8.43 -2.13
N THR A 108 -12.98 7.34 -1.40
CA THR A 108 -13.80 7.37 -0.18
C THR A 108 -12.98 7.53 1.10
N ARG A 109 -11.72 7.07 1.11
CA ARG A 109 -10.90 7.08 2.34
C ARG A 109 -9.71 8.02 2.29
N ILE A 110 -9.10 8.23 1.12
CA ILE A 110 -7.84 8.99 1.02
C ILE A 110 -8.10 10.43 0.58
N GLN A 111 -8.83 10.64 -0.51
CA GLN A 111 -9.11 11.98 -1.02
C GLN A 111 -9.85 12.90 -0.04
N PRO A 112 -10.80 12.42 0.78
CA PRO A 112 -11.53 13.29 1.71
C PRO A 112 -10.68 13.83 2.87
N LEU A 113 -9.49 13.27 3.09
CA LEU A 113 -8.56 13.72 4.13
C LEU A 113 -7.68 14.91 3.70
N LYS A 114 -7.85 15.40 2.46
CA LYS A 114 -7.05 16.48 1.88
C LYS A 114 -7.31 17.85 2.51
#